data_AF-A0A964PLI2-F1
#
_entry.id   AF-A0A964PLI2-F1
#
_cell.length_a   1.000
_cell.length_b   1.000
_cell.length_c   1.000
_cell.angle_alpha   90.00
_cell.angle_beta   90.00
_cell.angle_gamma   90.00
#
_symmetry.space_group_name_H-M   'P 1'
#
loop_
_entity.id
_entity.type
_entity.pdbx_description
1 polymer ?
#
loop_
_entity_poly.entity_id
_entity_poly.type
_entity_poly.pdbx_seq_one_letter_code
_entity_poly.pdbx_strand_id
1 'polypeptide(L)'
;MLALLSILFALGLLGLTVFALHRYQTMAVEFNVDRSAPLPPLESSADSAKLENENTRPESRVAPKPAVVAKTNTQKPKTASVSPKSWQDTVAKLKNAGNFTEAAQLCEQQLPLWGAYNQLCMLTRSEMNARNLESEAMERCTARLFKTAAIAEFLHDKSADSVKLTNGQLRKLDLDTINNLNFPYAEIGYAHLRLIRKSDIKYMVELWGRSGNHCTPREFHSVWWQQNVKS
;
A
#
# COMPACT_ATOMS: atom_id res chain seq x y z
N MET A 1 11.16 -12.98 54.37
CA MET A 1 11.00 -11.73 53.59
C MET A 1 11.46 -11.88 52.13
N LEU A 2 12.61 -12.49 51.85
CA LEU A 2 13.10 -12.71 50.48
C LEU A 2 12.12 -13.46 49.55
N ALA A 3 11.43 -14.50 50.05
CA ALA A 3 10.46 -15.26 49.24
C ALA A 3 9.25 -14.42 48.78
N LEU A 4 8.72 -13.55 49.65
CA LEU A 4 7.60 -12.65 49.30
C LEU A 4 8.02 -11.60 48.26
N LEU A 5 9.23 -11.06 48.39
CA LEU A 5 9.80 -10.14 47.40
C LEU A 5 10.00 -10.80 46.03
N SER A 6 10.46 -12.05 46.01
CA SER A 6 10.62 -12.81 44.77
C SER A 6 9.29 -13.06 44.06
N ILE A 7 8.22 -13.36 44.82
CA ILE A 7 6.89 -13.59 44.26
C ILE A 7 6.32 -12.30 43.68
N LEU A 8 6.45 -11.17 44.39
CA LEU A 8 6.01 -9.87 43.89
C LEU A 8 6.75 -9.46 42.62
N PHE A 9 8.06 -9.72 42.55
CA PHE A 9 8.85 -9.42 41.36
C PHE A 9 8.45 -10.28 40.16
N ALA A 10 8.20 -11.58 40.37
CA ALA A 10 7.74 -12.48 39.31
C ALA A 10 6.36 -12.07 38.77
N LEU A 11 5.44 -11.68 39.65
CA LEU A 11 4.12 -11.16 39.24
C LEU A 11 4.22 -9.84 38.47
N GLY A 12 5.12 -8.94 38.88
CA GLY A 12 5.38 -7.69 38.16
C GLY A 12 5.94 -7.94 36.75
N LEU A 13 6.91 -8.85 36.62
CA LEU A 13 7.48 -9.25 35.33
C LEU A 13 6.44 -9.91 34.41
N LEU A 14 5.60 -10.78 34.96
CA LEU A 14 4.50 -11.40 34.22
C LEU A 14 3.50 -10.33 33.73
N GLY A 15 3.09 -9.39 34.58
CA GLY A 15 2.21 -8.30 34.19
C GLY A 15 2.81 -7.42 33.09
N LEU A 16 4.08 -7.05 33.21
CA LEU A 16 4.80 -6.24 32.22
C LEU A 16 4.88 -6.95 30.87
N THR A 17 5.22 -8.25 30.85
CA THR A 17 5.33 -9.03 29.62
C THR A 17 3.99 -9.21 28.92
N VAL A 18 2.92 -9.52 29.67
CA VAL A 18 1.56 -9.60 29.11
C VAL A 18 1.12 -8.26 28.56
N PHE A 19 1.36 -7.15 29.26
CA PHE A 19 1.04 -5.81 28.79
C PHE A 19 1.80 -5.46 27.49
N ALA A 20 3.10 -5.75 27.45
CA ALA A 20 3.91 -5.53 26.25
C ALA A 20 3.42 -6.37 25.06
N LEU A 21 3.05 -7.64 25.31
CA LEU A 21 2.52 -8.54 24.27
C LEU A 21 1.14 -8.07 23.77
N HIS A 22 0.25 -7.67 24.68
CA HIS A 22 -1.06 -7.14 24.33
C HIS A 22 -0.95 -5.86 23.51
N ARG A 23 -0.11 -4.91 23.94
CA ARG A 23 0.16 -3.67 23.19
C ARG A 23 0.76 -3.96 21.81
N TYR A 24 1.61 -4.98 21.70
CA TYR A 24 2.18 -5.42 20.43
C TYR A 24 1.10 -6.04 19.50
N GLN A 25 0.19 -6.83 20.06
CA GLN A 25 -0.91 -7.46 19.31
C GLN A 25 -1.94 -6.43 18.84
N THR A 26 -2.32 -5.46 19.67
CA THR A 26 -3.26 -4.40 19.26
C THR A 26 -2.72 -3.57 18.10
N MET A 27 -1.42 -3.25 18.13
CA MET A 27 -0.78 -2.60 16.99
C MET A 27 -0.82 -3.48 15.73
N ALA A 28 -0.50 -4.79 15.83
CA ALA A 28 -0.51 -5.67 14.66
C ALA A 28 -1.89 -5.87 14.01
N VAL A 29 -2.98 -5.76 14.77
CA VAL A 29 -4.36 -5.94 14.29
C VAL A 29 -4.85 -4.73 13.51
N GLU A 30 -4.58 -3.51 13.98
CA GLU A 30 -4.98 -2.28 13.27
C GLU A 30 -4.36 -2.19 11.87
N PHE A 31 -3.11 -2.66 11.69
CA PHE A 31 -2.45 -2.64 10.38
C PHE A 31 -2.94 -3.69 9.38
N ASN A 32 -3.63 -4.74 9.82
CA ASN A 32 -4.08 -5.82 8.93
C ASN A 32 -5.53 -5.61 8.46
N VAL A 33 -6.39 -5.07 9.31
CA VAL A 33 -7.83 -4.87 9.01
C VAL A 33 -8.05 -3.91 7.84
N ASP A 34 -7.24 -2.86 7.71
CA ASP A 34 -7.32 -1.90 6.58
C ASP A 34 -6.88 -2.47 5.23
N ARG A 35 -6.22 -3.64 5.23
CA ARG A 35 -5.75 -4.31 4.00
C ARG A 35 -6.63 -5.49 3.60
N SER A 36 -7.42 -6.03 4.51
CA SER A 36 -8.35 -7.14 4.29
C SER A 36 -9.82 -6.73 4.30
N ALA A 37 -10.13 -5.44 4.44
CA ALA A 37 -11.50 -4.96 4.30
C ALA A 37 -12.05 -5.40 2.92
N PRO A 38 -13.15 -6.18 2.87
CA PRO A 38 -13.73 -6.60 1.61
C PRO A 38 -14.12 -5.36 0.81
N LEU A 39 -13.81 -5.38 -0.49
CA LEU A 39 -14.25 -4.34 -1.40
C LEU A 39 -15.77 -4.16 -1.27
N PRO A 40 -16.27 -2.91 -1.24
CA PRO A 40 -17.71 -2.68 -1.29
C PRO A 40 -18.26 -3.37 -2.55
N PRO A 41 -19.42 -4.04 -2.47
CA PRO A 41 -20.02 -4.70 -3.61
C PRO A 41 -20.22 -3.67 -4.73
N LEU A 42 -19.74 -4.00 -5.94
CA LEU A 42 -20.01 -3.19 -7.12
C LEU A 42 -21.52 -3.20 -7.34
N GLU A 43 -22.17 -2.07 -7.14
CA GLU A 43 -23.51 -1.87 -7.67
C GLU A 43 -23.43 -2.09 -9.17
N SER A 44 -24.01 -3.21 -9.62
CA SER A 44 -24.23 -3.45 -11.03
C SER A 44 -25.13 -2.33 -11.52
N SER A 45 -24.54 -1.35 -12.21
CA SER A 45 -25.24 -0.37 -13.01
C SER A 45 -25.91 -1.09 -14.19
N ALA A 46 -27.00 -1.75 -13.89
CA ALA A 46 -27.97 -2.30 -14.82
C ALA A 46 -29.31 -2.17 -14.09
N ASP A 47 -29.87 -0.97 -14.11
CA ASP A 47 -31.31 -0.75 -14.24
C ASP A 47 -31.61 0.74 -14.33
N SER A 48 -31.78 1.20 -15.58
CA SER A 48 -32.54 2.40 -15.91
C SER A 48 -33.18 2.19 -17.27
N ALA A 49 -34.11 1.25 -17.36
CA ALA A 49 -35.13 1.22 -18.41
C ALA A 49 -36.31 0.33 -18.02
N LYS A 50 -37.31 0.97 -17.41
CA LYS A 50 -38.76 0.86 -17.65
C LYS A 50 -39.37 -0.49 -18.10
N LEU A 51 -40.41 -0.83 -17.33
CA LEU A 51 -41.78 -1.23 -17.71
C LEU A 51 -42.14 -2.72 -17.87
N GLU A 52 -43.13 -3.06 -17.04
CA GLU A 52 -44.35 -3.85 -17.32
C GLU A 52 -44.44 -5.35 -16.96
N ASN A 53 -45.48 -5.58 -16.16
CA ASN A 53 -46.45 -6.69 -16.16
C ASN A 53 -46.17 -8.01 -15.41
N GLU A 54 -46.71 -8.05 -14.18
CA GLU A 54 -47.87 -8.87 -13.79
C GLU A 54 -48.06 -10.24 -14.49
N ASN A 55 -47.81 -11.37 -13.78
CA ASN A 55 -48.85 -12.38 -13.48
C ASN A 55 -48.37 -13.56 -12.60
N THR A 56 -49.09 -13.77 -11.48
CA THR A 56 -49.61 -15.03 -10.89
C THR A 56 -48.75 -16.31 -10.72
N ARG A 57 -48.39 -16.60 -9.46
CA ARG A 57 -48.66 -17.78 -8.55
C ARG A 57 -48.87 -19.22 -9.15
N PRO A 58 -48.82 -20.32 -8.34
CA PRO A 58 -47.69 -21.08 -7.79
C PRO A 58 -47.76 -22.61 -8.12
N GLU A 59 -46.93 -23.40 -7.41
CA GLU A 59 -47.03 -24.86 -7.15
C GLU A 59 -46.74 -25.85 -8.29
N SER A 60 -45.70 -26.69 -8.11
CA SER A 60 -45.88 -28.09 -7.68
C SER A 60 -44.67 -28.96 -8.09
N ARG A 61 -43.99 -29.48 -7.06
CA ARG A 61 -43.55 -30.86 -6.82
C ARG A 61 -42.83 -31.68 -7.93
N VAL A 62 -41.82 -32.41 -7.43
CA VAL A 62 -41.23 -33.69 -7.90
C VAL A 62 -39.88 -33.59 -8.63
N ALA A 63 -38.83 -34.06 -7.93
CA ALA A 63 -37.57 -34.53 -8.50
C ALA A 63 -37.75 -35.96 -9.05
N PRO A 64 -37.01 -36.38 -10.09
CA PRO A 64 -35.73 -37.05 -9.80
C PRO A 64 -34.60 -36.83 -10.85
N LYS A 65 -33.37 -36.67 -10.34
CA LYS A 65 -32.05 -37.31 -10.66
C LYS A 65 -31.72 -37.83 -12.10
N PRO A 66 -30.41 -38.00 -12.41
CA PRO A 66 -29.55 -37.07 -13.15
C PRO A 66 -29.20 -37.59 -14.57
N ALA A 67 -28.86 -36.70 -15.50
CA ALA A 67 -28.21 -37.08 -16.74
C ALA A 67 -27.13 -36.07 -17.15
N VAL A 68 -25.95 -36.63 -17.40
CA VAL A 68 -24.71 -36.04 -17.90
C VAL A 68 -24.96 -35.33 -19.23
N VAL A 69 -24.60 -34.05 -19.35
CA VAL A 69 -24.34 -33.43 -20.65
C VAL A 69 -23.12 -32.51 -20.53
N ALA A 70 -22.06 -32.92 -21.20
CA ALA A 70 -20.85 -32.17 -21.44
C ALA A 70 -21.18 -30.80 -22.06
N LYS A 71 -20.73 -29.72 -21.42
CA LYS A 71 -20.77 -28.38 -22.04
C LYS A 71 -19.46 -28.09 -22.74
N THR A 72 -19.56 -28.25 -24.04
CA THR A 72 -18.72 -27.76 -25.13
C THR A 72 -18.05 -26.43 -24.83
N ASN A 73 -16.73 -26.44 -25.00
CA ASN A 73 -15.82 -25.32 -24.95
C ASN A 73 -16.07 -24.38 -26.14
N THR A 74 -16.84 -23.30 -25.93
CA THR A 74 -16.97 -22.24 -26.94
C THR A 74 -15.85 -21.22 -26.73
N GLN A 75 -14.67 -21.51 -27.29
CA GLN A 75 -13.61 -20.52 -27.47
C GLN A 75 -14.07 -19.47 -28.49
N LYS A 76 -14.55 -18.34 -27.99
CA LYS A 76 -14.70 -17.12 -28.78
C LYS A 76 -13.30 -16.53 -29.01
N PRO A 77 -12.85 -16.30 -30.25
CA PRO A 77 -11.55 -15.71 -30.51
C PRO A 77 -11.49 -14.30 -29.92
N LYS A 78 -10.52 -14.09 -29.01
CA LYS A 78 -10.11 -12.77 -28.52
C LYS A 78 -9.60 -11.98 -29.72
N THR A 79 -10.45 -11.11 -30.27
CA THR A 79 -9.98 -9.94 -31.02
C THR A 79 -9.09 -9.15 -30.07
N ALA A 80 -7.79 -9.16 -30.37
CA ALA A 80 -6.81 -8.33 -29.68
C ALA A 80 -7.16 -6.87 -29.96
N SER A 81 -7.86 -6.22 -29.02
CA SER A 81 -7.88 -4.77 -29.01
C SER A 81 -6.47 -4.32 -28.69
N VAL A 82 -5.79 -3.72 -29.68
CA VAL A 82 -4.56 -2.99 -29.46
C VAL A 82 -4.95 -1.75 -28.67
N SER A 83 -5.02 -1.93 -27.34
CA SER A 83 -5.16 -0.82 -26.41
C SER A 83 -3.93 0.08 -26.57
N PRO A 84 -4.10 1.42 -26.47
CA PRO A 84 -2.97 2.33 -26.45
C PRO A 84 -2.01 1.89 -25.34
N LYS A 85 -0.75 1.64 -25.73
CA LYS A 85 0.30 1.10 -24.87
C LYS A 85 0.42 1.99 -23.63
N SER A 86 -0.01 1.49 -22.48
CA SER A 86 0.04 2.24 -21.22
C SER A 86 1.51 2.51 -20.88
N TRP A 87 1.82 3.66 -20.28
CA TRP A 87 3.19 3.93 -19.79
C TRP A 87 3.66 2.83 -18.83
N GLN A 88 2.73 2.20 -18.12
CA GLN A 88 2.96 1.05 -17.24
C GLN A 88 3.49 -0.17 -18.01
N ASP A 89 3.01 -0.40 -19.24
CA ASP A 89 3.50 -1.49 -20.10
C ASP A 89 4.94 -1.22 -20.53
N THR A 90 5.29 0.04 -20.79
CA THR A 90 6.65 0.45 -21.11
C THR A 90 7.57 0.28 -19.90
N VAL A 91 7.15 0.69 -18.70
CA VAL A 91 7.89 0.43 -17.45
C VAL A 91 8.10 -1.07 -17.23
N ALA A 92 7.08 -1.90 -17.45
CA ALA A 92 7.19 -3.34 -17.30
C ALA A 92 8.20 -3.95 -18.30
N LYS A 93 8.21 -3.48 -19.54
CA LYS A 93 9.20 -3.89 -20.56
C LYS A 93 10.63 -3.50 -20.16
N LEU A 94 10.85 -2.27 -19.73
CA LEU A 94 12.16 -1.78 -19.29
C LEU A 94 12.67 -2.55 -18.07
N LYS A 95 11.80 -2.79 -17.08
CA LYS A 95 12.11 -3.61 -15.90
C LYS A 95 12.54 -5.02 -16.28
N ASN A 96 11.80 -5.68 -17.18
CA ASN A 96 12.11 -7.04 -17.62
C ASN A 96 13.40 -7.10 -18.44
N ALA A 97 13.80 -6.00 -19.08
CA ALA A 97 15.09 -5.86 -19.76
C ALA A 97 16.25 -5.52 -18.80
N GLY A 98 15.99 -5.29 -17.50
CA GLY A 98 17.01 -4.88 -16.52
C GLY A 98 17.34 -3.39 -16.52
N ASN A 99 16.65 -2.58 -17.33
CA ASN A 99 16.84 -1.13 -17.44
C ASN A 99 16.10 -0.38 -16.32
N PHE A 100 16.53 -0.57 -15.07
CA PHE A 100 15.89 0.05 -13.90
C PHE A 100 15.93 1.57 -13.91
N THR A 101 17.03 2.17 -14.39
CA THR A 101 17.21 3.63 -14.44
C THR A 101 16.19 4.30 -15.36
N GLU A 102 16.08 3.83 -16.61
CA GLU A 102 15.11 4.35 -17.58
C GLU A 102 13.67 4.10 -17.13
N ALA A 103 13.40 2.93 -16.55
CA ALA A 103 12.08 2.61 -16.00
C ALA A 103 11.69 3.59 -14.88
N ALA A 104 12.64 3.94 -14.01
CA ALA A 104 12.41 4.88 -12.93
C ALA A 104 12.18 6.31 -13.44
N GLN A 105 12.96 6.78 -14.42
CA GLN A 105 12.76 8.09 -15.06
C GLN A 105 11.35 8.20 -15.66
N LEU A 106 10.86 7.14 -16.31
CA LEU A 106 9.50 7.13 -16.86
C LEU A 106 8.44 7.21 -15.76
N CYS A 107 8.66 6.60 -14.58
CA CYS A 107 7.76 6.78 -13.44
C CYS A 107 7.85 8.19 -12.84
N GLU A 108 9.05 8.78 -12.77
CA GLU A 108 9.28 10.14 -12.25
C GLU A 108 8.51 11.19 -13.07
N GLN A 109 8.42 11.02 -14.39
CA GLN A 109 7.59 11.87 -15.28
C GLN A 109 6.09 11.80 -14.97
N GLN A 110 5.63 10.75 -14.29
CA GLN A 110 4.22 10.56 -13.92
C GLN A 110 3.91 11.02 -12.49
N LEU A 111 4.90 11.56 -11.77
CA LEU A 111 4.65 12.18 -10.47
C LEU A 111 3.74 13.41 -10.64
N PRO A 112 2.86 13.70 -9.66
CA PRO A 112 2.76 13.11 -8.33
C PRO A 112 1.72 11.98 -8.20
N LEU A 113 1.43 11.22 -9.25
CA LEU A 113 0.41 10.17 -9.20
C LEU A 113 0.78 9.04 -8.22
N TRP A 114 -0.17 8.58 -7.41
CA TRP A 114 0.03 7.43 -6.50
C TRP A 114 0.56 6.20 -7.23
N GLY A 115 0.02 5.90 -8.42
CA GLY A 115 0.45 4.78 -9.24
C GLY A 115 1.92 4.86 -9.64
N ALA A 116 2.45 6.06 -9.85
CA ALA A 116 3.85 6.27 -10.19
C ALA A 116 4.78 5.98 -8.99
N TYR A 117 4.44 6.47 -7.80
CA TYR A 117 5.15 6.15 -6.55
C TYR A 117 5.16 4.64 -6.26
N ASN A 118 4.02 3.96 -6.44
CA ASN A 118 3.93 2.53 -6.26
C ASN A 118 4.86 1.77 -7.23
N GLN A 119 4.90 2.19 -8.51
CA GLN A 119 5.80 1.59 -9.50
C GLN A 119 7.27 1.84 -9.17
N LEU A 120 7.66 3.05 -8.72
CA LEU A 120 9.01 3.34 -8.25
C LEU A 120 9.42 2.42 -7.09
N CYS A 121 8.54 2.22 -6.12
CA CYS A 121 8.79 1.29 -5.01
C CYS A 121 8.92 -0.16 -5.51
N MET A 122 8.16 -0.57 -6.53
CA MET A 122 8.29 -1.90 -7.12
C MET A 122 9.60 -2.07 -7.89
N LEU A 123 10.01 -1.08 -8.68
CA LEU A 123 11.28 -1.08 -9.40
C LEU A 123 12.46 -1.16 -8.45
N THR A 124 12.45 -0.36 -7.38
CA THR A 124 13.51 -0.35 -6.37
C THR A 124 13.65 -1.73 -5.70
N ARG A 125 12.54 -2.39 -5.37
CA ARG A 125 12.59 -3.78 -4.84
C ARG A 125 13.12 -4.78 -5.86
N SER A 126 12.73 -4.64 -7.13
CA SER A 126 13.25 -5.50 -8.19
C SER A 126 14.75 -5.31 -8.36
N GLU A 127 15.26 -4.09 -8.26
CA GLU A 127 16.69 -3.79 -8.30
C GLU A 127 17.44 -4.42 -7.10
N MET A 128 16.90 -4.28 -5.89
CA MET A 128 17.44 -4.90 -4.67
C MET A 128 17.52 -6.43 -4.76
N ASN A 129 16.56 -7.07 -5.41
CA ASN A 129 16.50 -8.52 -5.53
C ASN A 129 17.28 -9.07 -6.75
N ALA A 130 17.39 -8.29 -7.83
CA ALA A 130 18.02 -8.74 -9.07
C ALA A 130 19.55 -8.66 -9.03
N ARG A 131 20.09 -7.83 -8.14
CA ARG A 131 21.53 -7.62 -8.00
C ARG A 131 21.95 -8.16 -6.63
N ASN A 132 23.03 -8.93 -6.57
CA ASN A 132 23.69 -9.19 -5.31
C ASN A 132 24.40 -7.90 -4.87
N LEU A 133 23.62 -6.94 -4.36
CA LEU A 133 24.09 -5.59 -4.09
C LEU A 133 25.09 -5.60 -2.94
N GLU A 134 26.18 -4.87 -3.12
CA GLU A 134 27.05 -4.43 -2.03
C GLU A 134 26.24 -3.67 -0.97
N SER A 135 26.70 -3.70 0.28
CA SER A 135 25.99 -3.10 1.42
C SER A 135 25.62 -1.63 1.19
N GLU A 136 26.52 -0.83 0.63
CA GLU A 136 26.26 0.58 0.32
C GLU A 136 25.16 0.76 -0.75
N ALA A 137 25.15 -0.09 -1.77
CA ALA A 137 24.12 -0.03 -2.81
C ALA A 137 22.76 -0.48 -2.27
N MET A 138 22.73 -1.49 -1.40
CA MET A 138 21.53 -1.91 -0.68
C MET A 138 20.97 -0.78 0.19
N GLU A 139 21.84 -0.06 0.91
CA GLU A 139 21.44 1.10 1.71
C GLU A 139 20.85 2.22 0.85
N ARG A 140 21.49 2.58 -0.26
CA ARG A 140 20.95 3.59 -1.19
C ARG A 140 19.59 3.21 -1.74
N CYS A 141 19.39 1.95 -2.16
CA CYS A 141 18.08 1.47 -2.61
C CYS A 141 17.04 1.51 -1.48
N THR A 142 17.41 1.09 -0.27
CA THR A 142 16.51 1.10 0.89
C THR A 142 16.12 2.53 1.26
N ALA A 143 17.06 3.47 1.26
CA ALA A 143 16.81 4.90 1.47
C ALA A 143 15.87 5.49 0.40
N ARG A 144 16.10 5.16 -0.88
CA ARG A 144 15.22 5.57 -1.98
C ARG A 144 13.80 5.02 -1.79
N LEU A 145 13.68 3.73 -1.45
CA LEU A 145 12.39 3.07 -1.21
C LEU A 145 11.62 3.76 -0.09
N PHE A 146 12.29 4.01 1.05
CA PHE A 146 11.73 4.71 2.19
C PHE A 146 11.25 6.12 1.81
N LYS A 147 12.13 6.93 1.21
CA LYS A 147 11.82 8.32 0.83
C LYS A 147 10.66 8.38 -0.16
N THR A 148 10.65 7.51 -1.15
CA THR A 148 9.55 7.42 -2.15
C THR A 148 8.22 7.12 -1.46
N ALA A 149 8.20 6.17 -0.52
CA ALA A 149 6.99 5.84 0.23
C ALA A 149 6.55 6.97 1.17
N ALA A 150 7.50 7.65 1.82
CA ALA A 150 7.22 8.79 2.70
C ALA A 150 6.60 9.97 1.93
N ILE A 151 7.16 10.32 0.76
CA ILE A 151 6.60 11.37 -0.10
C ILE A 151 5.21 10.95 -0.62
N ALA A 152 5.04 9.69 -1.02
CA ALA A 152 3.74 9.20 -1.47
C ALA A 152 2.67 9.33 -0.37
N GLU A 153 2.99 8.95 0.86
CA GLU A 153 2.07 9.07 1.99
C GLU A 153 1.83 10.53 2.38
N PHE A 154 2.86 11.38 2.33
CA PHE A 154 2.73 12.82 2.57
C PHE A 154 1.64 13.45 1.67
N LEU A 155 1.70 13.15 0.37
CA LEU A 155 0.80 13.69 -0.64
C LEU A 155 -0.57 13.03 -0.66
N HIS A 156 -0.63 11.70 -0.43
CA HIS A 156 -1.82 10.87 -0.61
C HIS A 156 -2.36 10.26 0.69
N ASP A 157 -2.08 10.89 1.83
CA ASP A 157 -2.58 10.46 3.14
C ASP A 157 -4.07 10.14 3.06
N LYS A 158 -4.42 8.97 3.59
CA LYS A 158 -5.80 8.45 3.61
C LYS A 158 -6.43 8.46 5.00
N SER A 159 -5.75 9.00 6.00
CA SER A 159 -6.33 9.15 7.34
C SER A 159 -7.64 9.94 7.27
N ALA A 160 -8.60 9.60 8.14
CA ALA A 160 -9.97 10.12 8.04
C ALA A 160 -10.03 11.64 8.12
N ASP A 161 -9.16 12.24 8.93
CA ASP A 161 -9.11 13.68 9.20
C ASP A 161 -8.21 14.46 8.22
N SER A 162 -7.60 13.77 7.25
CA SER A 162 -6.67 14.38 6.30
C SER A 162 -7.39 15.07 5.13
N VAL A 163 -6.91 16.27 4.78
CA VAL A 163 -7.34 16.96 3.56
C VAL A 163 -6.86 16.16 2.35
N LYS A 164 -7.80 15.73 1.52
CA LYS A 164 -7.52 15.00 0.27
C LYS A 164 -7.36 15.96 -0.88
N LEU A 165 -6.20 15.92 -1.52
CA LEU A 165 -5.93 16.72 -2.71
C LEU A 165 -6.38 15.98 -3.97
N THR A 166 -7.02 16.72 -4.87
CA THR A 166 -7.31 16.24 -6.21
C THR A 166 -6.03 16.16 -7.03
N ASN A 167 -6.02 15.37 -8.11
CA ASN A 167 -4.88 15.30 -9.03
C ASN A 167 -4.48 16.67 -9.60
N GLY A 168 -5.45 17.56 -9.84
CA GLY A 168 -5.18 18.91 -10.30
C GLY A 168 -4.47 19.78 -9.26
N GLN A 169 -4.83 19.64 -7.99
CA GLN A 169 -4.15 20.34 -6.88
C GLN A 169 -2.74 19.80 -6.66
N LEU A 170 -2.57 18.47 -6.68
CA LEU A 170 -1.26 17.85 -6.52
C LEU A 170 -0.26 18.31 -7.60
N ARG A 171 -0.71 18.49 -8.85
CA ARG A 171 0.14 18.99 -9.95
C ARG A 171 0.59 20.46 -9.79
N LYS A 172 -0.07 21.24 -8.94
CA LYS A 172 0.29 22.63 -8.66
C LYS A 172 1.32 22.76 -7.54
N LEU A 173 1.53 21.70 -6.76
CA LEU A 173 2.54 21.70 -5.70
C LEU A 173 3.93 21.69 -6.31
N ASP A 174 4.84 22.40 -5.67
CA ASP A 174 6.26 22.35 -6.00
C ASP A 174 6.86 21.01 -5.53
N LEU A 175 6.95 20.06 -6.46
CA LEU A 175 7.49 18.73 -6.21
C LEU A 175 8.98 18.75 -5.92
N ASP A 176 9.74 19.74 -6.42
CA ASP A 176 11.17 19.83 -6.15
C ASP A 176 11.41 20.21 -4.70
N THR A 177 10.64 21.17 -4.18
CA THR A 177 10.65 21.50 -2.74
C THR A 177 10.27 20.27 -1.90
N ILE A 178 9.21 19.55 -2.27
CA ILE A 178 8.79 18.34 -1.54
C ILE A 178 9.86 17.24 -1.58
N ASN A 179 10.48 17.02 -2.73
CA ASN A 179 11.57 16.04 -2.90
C ASN A 179 12.79 16.38 -2.04
N ASN A 180 12.99 17.66 -1.70
CA ASN A 180 14.08 18.12 -0.86
C ASN A 180 13.74 18.17 0.64
N LEU A 181 12.48 17.94 1.03
CA LEU A 181 12.12 17.80 2.44
C LEU A 181 12.87 16.63 3.08
N ASN A 182 13.30 16.82 4.32
CA ASN A 182 13.92 15.76 5.09
C ASN A 182 12.85 14.80 5.63
N PHE A 183 12.99 13.50 5.35
CA PHE A 183 12.11 12.47 5.91
C PHE A 183 12.98 11.55 6.80
N PRO A 184 13.22 11.90 8.06
CA PRO A 184 14.08 11.11 8.94
C PRO A 184 13.40 9.81 9.35
N TYR A 185 14.04 8.67 9.05
CA TYR A 185 13.54 7.34 9.40
C TYR A 185 13.29 7.18 10.91
N ALA A 186 14.15 7.74 11.75
CA ALA A 186 14.07 7.60 13.20
C ALA A 186 12.77 8.20 13.80
N GLU A 187 12.19 9.20 13.15
CA GLU A 187 11.03 9.96 13.65
C GLU A 187 9.73 9.55 12.95
N ILE A 188 9.76 9.35 11.63
CA ILE A 188 8.58 8.94 10.85
C ILE A 188 8.35 7.43 10.97
N GLY A 189 9.43 6.66 10.89
CA GLY A 189 9.39 5.20 10.81
C GLY A 189 8.59 4.67 9.61
N TYR A 190 8.22 3.40 9.66
CA TYR A 190 7.60 2.70 8.53
C TYR A 190 6.11 2.38 8.71
N ALA A 191 5.56 2.57 9.91
CA ALA A 191 4.23 2.04 10.28
C ALA A 191 3.09 2.64 9.44
N HIS A 192 3.16 3.95 9.16
CA HIS A 192 2.12 4.67 8.41
C HIS A 192 2.34 4.67 6.89
N LEU A 193 3.46 4.12 6.40
CA LEU A 193 3.83 4.19 4.99
C LEU A 193 3.19 3.03 4.22
N ARG A 194 2.07 3.30 3.53
CA ARG A 194 1.24 2.24 2.93
C ARG A 194 1.93 1.50 1.78
N LEU A 195 2.90 2.13 1.13
CA LEU A 195 3.70 1.51 0.09
C LEU A 195 4.78 0.57 0.64
N ILE A 196 5.11 0.61 1.93
CA ILE A 196 6.12 -0.24 2.55
C ILE A 196 5.54 -1.64 2.89
N ARG A 197 6.32 -2.67 2.59
CA ARG A 197 6.00 -4.09 2.80
C ARG A 197 6.82 -4.66 3.95
N LYS A 198 6.37 -5.80 4.48
CA LYS A 198 7.07 -6.53 5.57
C LYS A 198 8.51 -6.90 5.22
N SER A 199 8.80 -7.24 3.96
CA SER A 199 10.17 -7.49 3.48
C SER A 199 11.05 -6.25 3.59
N ASP A 200 10.52 -5.10 3.22
CA ASP A 200 11.24 -3.84 3.20
C ASP A 200 11.59 -3.40 4.63
N ILE A 201 10.65 -3.59 5.56
CA ILE A 201 10.87 -3.33 6.99
C ILE A 201 12.07 -4.12 7.53
N LYS A 202 12.28 -5.36 7.07
CA LYS A 202 13.45 -6.14 7.49
C LYS A 202 14.75 -5.46 7.08
N TYR A 203 14.86 -5.03 5.81
CA TYR A 203 16.03 -4.31 5.33
C TYR A 203 16.25 -3.00 6.08
N MET A 204 15.19 -2.23 6.32
CA MET A 204 15.27 -0.99 7.09
C MET A 204 15.75 -1.23 8.53
N VAL A 205 15.22 -2.26 9.20
CA VAL A 205 15.61 -2.58 10.59
C VAL A 205 17.02 -3.14 10.67
N GLU A 206 17.44 -3.90 9.67
CA GLU A 206 18.81 -4.43 9.58
C GLU A 206 19.83 -3.31 9.37
N LEU A 207 19.54 -2.34 8.50
CA LEU A 207 20.45 -1.24 8.18
C LEU A 207 20.41 -0.10 9.21
N TRP A 208 19.23 0.25 9.71
CA TRP A 208 19.03 1.47 10.52
C TRP A 208 18.52 1.21 11.94
N GLY A 209 18.29 -0.04 12.30
CA GLY A 209 17.64 -0.40 13.55
C GLY A 209 16.13 -0.12 13.54
N ARG A 210 15.48 -0.30 14.69
CA ARG A 210 14.06 0.06 14.84
C ARG A 210 13.91 1.57 14.98
N SER A 211 12.91 2.17 14.33
CA SER A 211 12.61 3.59 14.56
C SER A 211 12.14 3.81 16.00
N GLY A 212 12.56 4.92 16.59
CA GLY A 212 12.17 5.29 17.96
C GLY A 212 10.74 5.82 18.05
N ASN A 213 10.20 6.30 16.93
CA ASN A 213 8.84 6.81 16.83
C ASN A 213 8.17 6.37 15.51
N HIS A 214 6.85 6.56 15.45
CA HIS A 214 6.04 6.39 14.26
C HIS A 214 5.02 7.53 14.17
N CYS A 215 5.05 8.26 13.06
CA CYS A 215 4.04 9.28 12.73
C CYS A 215 3.83 9.32 11.22
N THR A 216 2.76 9.97 10.77
CA THR A 216 2.58 10.20 9.34
C THR A 216 3.58 11.26 8.85
N PRO A 217 4.05 11.18 7.59
CA PRO A 217 4.90 12.24 7.04
C PRO A 217 4.25 13.64 7.07
N ARG A 218 2.92 13.70 7.05
CA ARG A 218 2.15 14.94 7.09
C ARG A 218 2.10 15.56 8.49
N GLU A 219 2.01 14.74 9.54
CA GLU A 219 2.15 15.21 10.92
C GLU A 219 3.55 15.76 11.16
N PHE A 220 4.58 15.03 10.70
CA PHE A 220 5.97 15.44 10.81
C PHE A 220 6.23 16.80 10.12
N HIS A 221 5.74 16.97 8.89
CA HIS A 221 5.84 18.23 8.12
C HIS A 221 4.59 19.10 8.22
N SER A 222 3.94 19.14 9.39
CA SER A 222 2.65 19.83 9.59
C SER A 222 2.71 21.33 9.27
N VAL A 223 3.80 22.01 9.66
CA VAL A 223 4.01 23.44 9.38
C VAL A 223 4.05 23.71 7.88
N TRP A 224 4.86 22.93 7.14
CA TRP A 224 4.97 23.06 5.69
C TRP A 224 3.61 22.81 5.03
N TRP A 225 2.90 21.76 5.47
CA TRP A 225 1.60 21.40 4.92
C TRP A 225 0.57 22.52 5.12
N GLN A 226 0.52 23.11 6.31
CA GLN A 226 -0.38 24.23 6.58
C GLN A 226 -0.08 25.43 5.66
N GLN A 227 1.18 25.80 5.53
CA GLN A 227 1.60 26.96 4.74
C GLN A 227 1.41 26.81 3.23
N ASN A 228 1.53 25.61 2.68
CA ASN A 228 1.54 25.39 1.23
C ASN A 228 0.24 24.77 0.68
N VAL A 229 -0.61 24.23 1.55
CA VAL A 229 -1.82 23.51 1.15
C VAL A 229 -3.10 24.08 1.78
N LYS A 230 -3.04 24.55 3.04
CA LYS A 230 -4.22 25.06 3.75
C LYS A 230 -4.35 26.59 3.72
N SER A 231 -3.31 27.31 3.29
CA SER A 231 -3.31 28.77 3.07
C SER A 231 -4.18 29.16 1.88
#